data_AF-A0A3A6JP01-F1
#
_entry.id   AF-A0A3A6JP01-F1
#
_cell.length_a   1.000
_cell.length_b   1.000
_cell.length_c   1.000
_cell.angle_alpha   90.00
_cell.angle_beta   90.00
_cell.angle_gamma   90.00
#
_symmetry.space_group_name_H-M   'P 1'
#
loop_
_entity.id
_entity.type
_entity.pdbx_description
1 polymer ?
#
loop_
_entity_poly.entity_id
_entity_poly.type
_entity_poly.pdbx_seq_one_letter_code
_entity_poly.pdbx_strand_id
1 'polypeptide(L)'
;MSDDMETMTLGGFDVEIEPSGKTEELDIYNCLLTLYGSKEGEQALDREFGLNMECLSLPAEAAQAMLTAEIIRKTKKYEPRAEVLEVQYETSHSQQGRIRPKVVVQIV
;
A
#
# COMPACT_ATOMS: atom_id res chain seq x y z
N MET A 1 10.35 1.20 -32.99
CA MET A 1 10.28 2.51 -32.32
C MET A 1 10.86 2.27 -30.95
N SER A 2 11.91 3.02 -30.62
CA SER A 2 12.84 2.73 -29.53
C SER A 2 12.15 2.73 -28.18
N ASP A 3 12.11 1.58 -27.50
CA ASP A 3 11.84 1.50 -26.06
C ASP A 3 13.10 1.98 -25.35
N ASP A 4 13.07 3.20 -24.85
CA ASP A 4 14.14 3.72 -24.01
C ASP A 4 14.18 2.93 -22.70
N MET A 5 15.27 2.18 -22.52
CA MET A 5 15.55 1.27 -21.43
C MET A 5 15.84 2.03 -20.13
N GLU A 6 15.03 1.84 -19.10
CA GLU A 6 15.35 2.31 -17.74
C GLU A 6 16.20 1.26 -17.01
N THR A 7 17.53 1.46 -17.01
CA THR A 7 18.47 0.71 -16.18
C THR A 7 18.62 1.40 -14.82
N MET A 8 18.20 0.73 -13.73
CA MET A 8 18.52 1.16 -12.37
C MET A 8 19.72 0.36 -11.85
N THR A 9 20.80 1.07 -11.49
CA THR A 9 22.01 0.47 -10.91
C THR A 9 21.91 0.41 -9.39
N LEU A 10 21.97 -0.82 -8.84
CA LEU A 10 22.11 -1.06 -7.40
C LEU A 10 23.44 -1.78 -7.15
N GLY A 11 24.42 -1.05 -6.60
CA GLY A 11 25.59 -1.65 -5.94
C GLY A 11 26.49 -2.57 -6.78
N GLY A 12 26.52 -2.42 -8.11
CA GLY A 12 27.43 -3.13 -9.01
C GLY A 12 26.88 -4.41 -9.65
N PHE A 13 25.58 -4.68 -9.54
CA PHE A 13 24.93 -5.77 -10.27
C PHE A 13 23.82 -5.22 -11.17
N ASP A 14 23.81 -5.64 -12.43
CA ASP A 14 22.74 -5.37 -13.38
C ASP A 14 21.63 -6.39 -13.15
N VAL A 15 20.55 -5.97 -12.49
CA VAL A 15 19.36 -6.81 -12.29
C VAL A 15 18.39 -6.48 -13.42
N GLU A 16 18.33 -7.36 -14.42
CA GLU A 16 17.36 -7.30 -15.50
C GLU A 16 16.05 -7.93 -15.02
N ILE A 17 15.02 -7.11 -14.85
CA ILE A 17 13.68 -7.56 -14.48
C ILE A 17 12.81 -7.47 -15.73
N GLU A 18 12.64 -8.59 -16.44
CA GLU A 18 11.62 -8.72 -17.47
C GLU A 18 10.28 -9.08 -16.80
N PRO A 19 9.27 -8.21 -16.84
CA PRO A 19 7.97 -8.56 -16.30
C PRO A 19 7.22 -9.47 -17.29
N SER A 20 6.94 -10.71 -16.90
CA SER A 20 6.16 -11.64 -17.71
C SER A 20 4.66 -11.30 -17.67
N GLY A 21 4.27 -10.26 -18.41
CA GLY A 21 2.88 -9.83 -18.59
C GLY A 21 2.38 -8.90 -17.48
N LYS A 22 2.50 -7.59 -17.69
CA LYS A 22 1.88 -6.58 -16.83
C LYS A 22 0.46 -6.30 -17.33
N THR A 23 -0.55 -6.94 -16.74
CA THR A 23 -1.88 -6.33 -16.75
C THR A 23 -1.83 -5.11 -15.84
N GLU A 24 -2.52 -4.04 -16.24
CA GLU A 24 -2.61 -2.80 -15.44
C GLU A 24 -3.11 -3.09 -14.02
N GLU A 25 -4.00 -4.07 -13.88
CA GLU A 25 -4.52 -4.53 -12.58
C GLU A 25 -3.44 -5.11 -11.66
N LEU A 26 -2.50 -5.87 -12.21
CA LEU A 26 -1.40 -6.46 -11.43
C LEU A 26 -0.40 -5.41 -10.97
N ASP A 27 -0.15 -4.40 -11.80
CA ASP A 27 0.69 -3.25 -11.46
C ASP A 27 0.09 -2.46 -10.29
N ILE A 28 -1.19 -2.07 -10.41
CA ILE A 28 -1.93 -1.37 -9.35
C ILE A 28 -1.93 -2.18 -8.05
N TYR A 29 -2.16 -3.50 -8.14
CA TYR A 29 -2.11 -4.38 -6.97
C TYR A 29 -0.74 -4.36 -6.28
N ASN A 30 0.36 -4.44 -7.04
CA ASN A 30 1.71 -4.39 -6.48
C ASN A 30 2.04 -3.03 -5.87
N CYS A 31 1.61 -1.93 -6.49
CA CYS A 31 1.73 -0.58 -5.94
C CYS A 31 0.99 -0.45 -4.60
N LEU A 32 -0.26 -0.92 -4.51
CA LEU A 32 -1.03 -0.92 -3.26
C LEU A 32 -0.39 -1.80 -2.18
N LEU A 33 0.12 -2.97 -2.55
CA LEU A 33 0.81 -3.87 -1.62
C LEU A 33 2.08 -3.22 -1.05
N THR A 34 2.81 -2.49 -1.89
CA THR A 34 4.01 -1.75 -1.49
C THR A 34 3.67 -0.58 -0.57
N LEU A 35 2.60 0.17 -0.90
CA LEU A 35 2.11 1.29 -0.09
C LEU A 35 1.67 0.82 1.31
N TYR A 36 0.82 -0.19 1.39
CA TYR A 36 0.31 -0.68 2.67
C TYR A 36 1.34 -1.48 3.48
N GLY A 37 2.36 -2.01 2.81
CA GLY A 37 3.48 -2.71 3.44
C GLY A 37 4.56 -1.80 4.05
N SER A 38 4.53 -0.51 3.73
CA SER A 38 5.52 0.47 4.19
C SER A 38 4.95 1.37 5.28
N LYS A 39 5.79 1.82 6.22
CA LYS A 39 5.40 2.82 7.22
C LYS A 39 5.74 4.23 6.78
N GLU A 40 4.88 5.16 7.17
CA GLU A 40 5.14 6.59 6.97
C GLU A 40 6.51 6.98 7.56
N GLY A 41 7.33 7.64 6.75
CA GLY A 41 8.68 8.08 7.11
C GLY A 41 9.81 7.10 6.78
N GLU A 42 9.53 5.87 6.34
CA GLU A 42 10.58 4.90 5.95
C GLU A 42 11.29 5.29 4.65
N GLN A 43 10.60 5.97 3.73
CA GLN A 43 11.16 6.37 2.44
C GLN A 43 11.84 7.74 2.55
N ALA A 44 13.15 7.78 2.30
CA ALA A 44 13.97 8.98 2.53
C ALA A 44 13.56 10.19 1.67
N LEU A 45 13.14 9.95 0.42
CA LEU A 45 12.76 11.00 -0.53
C LEU A 45 11.27 11.40 -0.41
N ASP A 46 10.43 10.51 0.12
CA ASP A 46 9.02 10.79 0.40
C ASP A 46 8.62 10.28 1.77
N ARG A 47 8.74 11.16 2.76
CA ARG A 47 8.41 10.81 4.14
C ARG A 47 6.93 10.61 4.39
N GLU A 48 6.06 11.02 3.46
CA GLU A 48 4.62 10.75 3.55
C GLU A 48 4.26 9.39 2.94
N PHE A 49 5.18 8.68 2.30
CA PHE A 49 4.87 7.37 1.72
C PHE A 49 4.70 6.30 2.81
N GLY A 50 3.67 5.46 2.67
CA GLY A 50 3.31 4.42 3.63
C GLY A 50 2.12 4.80 4.53
N LEU A 51 1.78 3.90 5.45
CA LEU A 51 0.71 4.10 6.44
C LEU A 51 1.29 4.63 7.76
N ASN A 52 0.63 5.61 8.36
CA ASN A 52 0.88 6.08 9.72
C ASN A 52 0.34 5.07 10.74
N MET A 53 1.18 4.69 11.69
CA MET A 53 0.88 3.65 12.68
C MET A 53 0.62 4.22 14.09
N GLU A 54 0.42 5.53 14.23
CA GLU A 54 0.14 6.18 15.53
C GLU A 54 -1.15 5.65 16.18
N CYS A 55 -2.08 5.13 15.37
CA CYS A 55 -3.34 4.57 15.83
C CYS A 55 -3.19 3.30 16.69
N LEU A 56 -2.01 2.68 16.75
CA LEU A 56 -1.75 1.45 17.53
C LEU A 56 -1.94 1.62 19.05
N SER A 57 -1.84 2.84 19.56
CA SER A 57 -2.03 3.13 20.99
C SER A 57 -3.50 3.35 21.37
N LEU A 58 -4.40 3.39 20.39
CA LEU A 58 -5.81 3.69 20.60
C LEU A 58 -6.64 2.41 20.85
N PRO A 59 -7.82 2.53 21.48
CA PRO A 59 -8.79 1.45 21.52
C PRO A 59 -9.12 0.95 20.10
N ALA A 60 -9.45 -0.33 19.97
CA ALA A 60 -9.64 -0.99 18.66
C ALA A 60 -10.58 -0.23 17.72
N GLU A 61 -11.70 0.28 18.21
CA GLU A 61 -12.67 1.04 17.40
C GLU A 61 -12.08 2.35 16.85
N ALA A 62 -11.38 3.11 17.70
CA ALA A 62 -10.74 4.36 17.30
C ALA A 62 -9.56 4.09 16.34
N ALA A 63 -8.80 3.03 16.58
CA ALA A 63 -7.70 2.62 15.71
C ALA A 63 -8.19 2.21 14.32
N GLN A 64 -9.30 1.46 14.24
CA GLN A 64 -9.94 1.07 12.97
C GLN A 64 -10.42 2.30 12.18
N ALA A 65 -11.09 3.24 12.84
CA ALA A 65 -11.58 4.45 12.17
C ALA A 65 -10.42 5.29 11.60
N MET A 66 -9.35 5.48 12.38
CA MET A 66 -8.16 6.19 11.92
C MET A 66 -7.47 5.48 10.76
N LEU A 67 -7.28 4.17 10.87
CA LEU A 67 -6.62 3.39 9.82
C LEU A 67 -7.45 3.38 8.52
N THR A 68 -8.78 3.33 8.61
CA THR A 68 -9.67 3.44 7.45
C THR A 68 -9.48 4.78 6.74
N ALA A 69 -9.56 5.89 7.49
CA ALA A 69 -9.39 7.23 6.93
C ALA A 69 -8.02 7.40 6.27
N GLU A 70 -6.99 6.82 6.87
CA GLU A 70 -5.66 6.83 6.33
C GLU A 70 -5.51 6.03 5.04
N ILE A 71 -6.00 4.79 5.00
CA ILE A 71 -5.98 3.96 3.80
C ILE A 71 -6.63 4.73 2.64
N ILE A 72 -7.81 5.31 2.85
CA ILE A 72 -8.50 6.11 1.82
C ILE A 72 -7.64 7.30 1.35
N ARG A 73 -7.05 8.05 2.29
CA ARG A 73 -6.23 9.23 1.98
C ARG A 73 -4.97 8.86 1.21
N LYS A 74 -4.24 7.84 1.66
CA LYS A 74 -2.96 7.42 1.06
C LYS A 74 -3.18 6.79 -0.30
N THR A 75 -4.20 5.95 -0.45
CA THR A 75 -4.55 5.34 -1.73
C THR A 75 -4.90 6.38 -2.77
N LYS A 76 -5.75 7.36 -2.41
CA LYS A 76 -6.07 8.47 -3.31
C LYS A 76 -4.86 9.30 -3.75
N LYS A 77 -3.84 9.42 -2.89
CA LYS A 77 -2.62 10.19 -3.17
C LYS A 77 -1.63 9.41 -4.05
N TYR A 78 -1.40 8.14 -3.72
CA TYR A 78 -0.30 7.34 -4.25
C TYR A 78 -0.72 6.36 -5.35
N GLU A 79 -1.98 5.93 -5.38
CA GLU A 79 -2.51 5.04 -6.42
C GLU A 79 -3.90 5.53 -6.89
N PRO A 80 -3.96 6.62 -7.67
CA PRO A 80 -5.23 7.21 -8.11
C PRO A 80 -6.00 6.33 -9.10
N ARG A 81 -5.39 5.28 -9.64
CA ARG A 81 -6.05 4.27 -10.49
C ARG A 81 -6.90 3.28 -9.67
N ALA A 82 -6.80 3.32 -8.34
CA ALA A 82 -7.60 2.51 -7.43
C ALA A 82 -8.44 3.37 -6.49
N GLU A 83 -9.72 3.05 -6.37
CA GLU A 83 -10.64 3.64 -5.41
C GLU A 83 -10.98 2.64 -4.30
N VAL A 84 -10.92 3.08 -3.04
CA VAL A 84 -11.26 2.24 -1.89
C VAL A 84 -12.78 2.23 -1.72
N LEU A 85 -13.41 1.06 -1.90
CA LEU A 85 -14.85 0.88 -1.72
C LEU A 85 -15.21 0.64 -0.26
N GLU A 86 -14.44 -0.22 0.41
CA GLU A 86 -14.73 -0.64 1.78
C GLU A 86 -13.45 -1.10 2.49
N VAL A 87 -13.39 -0.86 3.81
CA VAL A 87 -12.38 -1.44 4.70
C VAL A 87 -13.10 -2.25 5.77
N GLN A 88 -12.98 -3.58 5.68
CA GLN A 88 -13.53 -4.50 6.66
C GLN A 88 -12.47 -4.89 7.69
N TYR A 89 -12.88 -5.21 8.91
CA TYR A 89 -11.96 -5.64 9.96
C TYR A 89 -12.36 -7.03 10.47
N GLU A 90 -11.41 -7.96 10.49
CA GLU A 90 -11.65 -9.27 11.09
C GLU A 90 -11.69 -9.16 12.62
N THR A 91 -12.87 -9.36 13.21
CA THR A 91 -13.06 -9.43 14.66
C THR A 91 -13.19 -10.89 15.10
N SER A 92 -12.14 -11.69 14.91
CA SER A 92 -12.16 -13.05 15.48
C SER A 92 -11.84 -12.97 16.98
N HIS A 93 -12.68 -13.60 17.82
CA HIS A 93 -12.51 -13.59 19.29
C HIS A 93 -11.16 -14.16 19.77
N SER A 94 -10.44 -14.90 18.91
CA SER A 94 -9.09 -15.42 19.14
C SER A 94 -7.97 -14.43 18.82
N GLN A 95 -8.26 -13.24 18.29
CA GLN A 95 -7.28 -12.21 17.89
C GLN A 95 -7.27 -11.00 18.83
N GLN A 96 -7.32 -11.22 20.14
CA GLN A 96 -7.12 -10.15 21.11
C GLN A 96 -5.76 -9.46 20.85
N GLY A 97 -5.80 -8.20 20.41
CA GLY A 97 -4.63 -7.38 20.13
C GLY A 97 -4.11 -7.36 18.69
N ARG A 98 -4.79 -7.98 17.71
CA ARG A 98 -4.44 -7.83 16.28
C ARG A 98 -5.60 -7.22 15.50
N ILE A 99 -5.30 -6.14 14.77
CA ILE A 99 -6.22 -5.52 13.81
C ILE A 99 -5.80 -6.01 12.42
N ARG A 100 -6.73 -6.64 11.70
CA ARG A 100 -6.53 -7.08 10.31
C ARG A 100 -7.51 -6.36 9.40
N PRO A 101 -7.08 -5.29 8.71
CA PRO A 101 -7.89 -4.65 7.69
C PRO A 101 -7.94 -5.51 6.42
N LYS A 102 -9.13 -5.64 5.85
CA LYS A 102 -9.40 -6.18 4.52
C LYS A 102 -9.92 -5.04 3.67
N VAL A 103 -9.09 -4.55 2.75
CA VAL A 103 -9.40 -3.42 1.89
C VAL A 103 -9.96 -3.93 0.58
N VAL A 104 -11.16 -3.49 0.21
CA VAL A 104 -11.78 -3.75 -1.08
C VAL A 104 -11.57 -2.52 -1.95
N VAL A 105 -10.92 -2.71 -3.10
CA VAL A 105 -10.62 -1.65 -4.06
C VAL A 105 -11.27 -1.92 -5.40
N GLN A 106 -11.64 -0.85 -6.10
CA GLN A 106 -12.09 -0.86 -7.48
C GLN A 106 -11.03 -0.17 -8.34
N ILE A 107 -10.71 -0.76 -9.49
CA ILE A 107 -9.84 -0.16 -10.49
C ILE A 107 -10.71 0.73 -11.39
N VAL A 108 -10.26 1.97 -11.62
CA VAL A 108 -10.98 3.03 -12.36
C VAL A 108 -10.31 3.42 -13.66
#